data_AF-A0A3C0UC74-F1
#
_entry.id   AF-A0A3C0UC74-F1
#
_cell.length_a   1.000
_cell.length_b   1.000
_cell.length_c   1.000
_cell.angle_alpha   90.00
_cell.angle_beta   90.00
_cell.angle_gamma   90.00
#
_symmetry.space_group_name_H-M   'P 1'
#
loop_
_entity.id
_entity.type
_entity.pdbx_description
1 polymer ?
#
loop_
_entity_poly.entity_id
_entity_poly.type
_entity_poly.pdbx_seq_one_letter_code
_entity_poly.pdbx_strand_id
1 'polypeptide(L)'
;MEYLSTTKKSAPDLRKGKNSTRIAVPKTLALQVLDIITYFLYNVQYGTLMVVIQDGVVIKIEKLEKFVISARSRDMKNVRVEAPAKPHPLQDKIVTEIQKIMYGQLIIRMENGQVDQIEKTEKKRAHEIDGFK
;
A
#
# COMPACT_ATOMS: atom_id res chain seq x y z
N MET A 1 -33.10 34.16 63.79
CA MET A 1 -33.17 35.10 62.65
C MET A 1 -32.14 34.65 61.63
N GLU A 2 -32.58 34.36 60.40
CA GLU A 2 -31.99 34.76 59.08
C GLU A 2 -30.46 34.66 58.89
N TYR A 3 -29.85 34.21 57.77
CA TYR A 3 -30.20 33.57 56.49
C TYR A 3 -28.87 33.07 55.86
N LEU A 4 -28.98 32.19 54.86
CA LEU A 4 -28.01 31.61 53.89
C LEU A 4 -26.67 32.35 53.61
N SER A 5 -25.60 31.60 53.29
CA SER A 5 -25.15 31.40 51.88
C SER A 5 -23.83 30.58 51.67
N THR A 6 -23.94 29.63 50.74
CA THR A 6 -22.99 28.95 49.84
C THR A 6 -21.47 29.25 49.85
N THR A 7 -20.64 28.20 49.70
CA THR A 7 -19.86 27.96 48.46
C THR A 7 -19.10 26.62 48.49
N LYS A 8 -19.32 25.79 47.45
CA LYS A 8 -18.53 24.60 47.10
C LYS A 8 -17.24 25.05 46.40
N LYS A 9 -16.09 24.51 46.78
CA LYS A 9 -14.85 24.51 45.97
C LYS A 9 -14.39 23.08 45.77
N SER A 10 -14.67 22.56 44.58
CA SER A 10 -14.18 21.30 44.05
C SER A 10 -12.71 21.42 43.64
N ALA A 11 -11.93 20.40 44.00
CA ALA A 11 -10.51 20.25 43.69
C ALA A 11 -10.23 20.19 42.16
N PRO A 12 -9.01 20.54 41.71
CA PRO A 12 -8.65 20.53 40.30
C PRO A 12 -8.38 19.09 39.80
N ASP A 13 -9.13 18.69 38.78
CA ASP A 13 -8.98 17.43 38.05
C ASP A 13 -7.80 17.53 37.07
N LEU A 14 -6.68 16.89 37.41
CA LEU A 14 -5.50 16.76 36.54
C LEU A 14 -5.82 15.81 35.36
N ARG A 15 -6.38 16.33 34.28
CA ARG A 15 -6.52 15.57 33.03
C ARG A 15 -5.25 15.69 32.18
N LYS A 16 -4.30 14.82 32.51
CA LYS A 16 -3.10 14.54 31.70
C LYS A 16 -3.56 13.96 30.36
N GLY A 17 -3.46 14.75 29.30
CA GLY A 17 -3.74 14.34 27.93
C GLY A 17 -2.92 13.10 27.59
N LYS A 18 -3.59 11.96 27.47
CA LYS A 18 -3.00 10.73 26.93
C LYS A 18 -2.71 11.00 25.46
N ASN A 19 -1.44 11.26 25.13
CA ASN A 19 -0.91 11.03 23.80
C ASN A 19 -1.15 9.57 23.46
N SER A 20 -2.26 9.30 22.78
CA SER A 20 -2.55 8.01 22.17
C SER A 20 -1.64 7.90 20.95
N THR A 21 -0.37 7.57 21.17
CA THR A 21 0.46 6.93 20.16
C THR A 21 -0.26 5.63 19.82
N ARG A 22 -1.12 5.68 18.79
CA ARG A 22 -1.69 4.48 18.19
C ARG A 22 -0.49 3.72 17.66
N ILE A 23 -0.08 2.68 18.37
CA ILE A 23 0.83 1.68 17.85
C ILE A 23 0.10 1.11 16.63
N ALA A 24 0.51 1.54 15.44
CA ALA A 24 -0.08 1.09 14.20
C ALA A 24 0.18 -0.41 14.13
N VAL A 25 -0.86 -1.21 14.34
CA VAL A 25 -0.81 -2.65 14.10
C VAL A 25 -0.35 -2.83 12.64
N PRO A 26 0.69 -3.65 12.36
CA PRO A 26 1.12 -3.90 11.00
C PRO A 26 -0.07 -4.37 10.17
N LYS A 27 -0.43 -3.62 9.12
CA LYS A 27 -1.48 -4.05 8.20
C LYS A 27 -0.95 -5.23 7.39
N THR A 28 -1.40 -6.43 7.75
CA THR A 28 -1.09 -7.65 6.98
C THR A 28 -1.79 -7.58 5.64
N LEU A 29 -1.03 -7.77 4.56
CA LEU A 29 -1.57 -7.80 3.20
C LEU A 29 -2.30 -9.14 2.97
N ALA A 30 -3.43 -9.13 2.27
CA ALA A 30 -4.17 -10.34 1.97
C ALA A 30 -3.33 -11.32 1.12
N LEU A 31 -3.40 -12.61 1.41
CA LEU A 31 -2.62 -13.66 0.72
C LEU A 31 -2.83 -13.61 -0.80
N GLN A 32 -4.07 -13.43 -1.25
CA GLN A 32 -4.39 -13.29 -2.68
C GLN A 32 -3.62 -12.15 -3.36
N VAL A 33 -3.40 -11.04 -2.68
CA VAL A 33 -2.62 -9.91 -3.23
C VAL A 33 -1.16 -10.29 -3.39
N LEU A 34 -0.59 -10.98 -2.40
CA LEU A 34 0.79 -11.48 -2.46
C LEU A 34 0.96 -12.50 -3.58
N ASP A 35 0.00 -13.41 -3.77
CA ASP A 35 0.04 -14.42 -4.82
C ASP A 35 0.00 -13.77 -6.21
N ILE A 36 -0.86 -12.76 -6.40
CA ILE A 36 -0.95 -12.02 -7.67
C ILE A 36 0.36 -11.28 -7.97
N ILE A 37 0.94 -10.59 -6.97
CA ILE A 37 2.23 -9.89 -7.12
C ILE A 37 3.33 -10.89 -7.46
N THR A 38 3.41 -12.01 -6.73
CA THR A 38 4.42 -13.05 -6.95
C THR A 38 4.29 -13.63 -8.35
N TYR A 39 3.09 -14.02 -8.76
CA TYR A 39 2.83 -14.53 -10.10
C TYR A 39 3.28 -13.53 -11.16
N PHE A 40 2.91 -12.24 -11.00
CA PHE A 40 3.28 -11.19 -11.95
C PHE A 40 4.80 -11.04 -12.08
N LEU A 41 5.53 -10.97 -10.96
CA LEU A 41 6.98 -10.78 -10.95
C LEU A 41 7.75 -11.92 -11.61
N TYR A 42 7.25 -13.16 -11.54
CA TYR A 42 7.94 -14.32 -12.10
C TYR A 42 7.53 -14.70 -13.52
N ASN A 43 6.31 -14.36 -13.94
CA ASN A 43 5.75 -14.89 -15.19
C ASN A 43 5.59 -13.84 -16.29
N VAL A 44 5.57 -12.55 -15.95
CA VAL A 44 5.33 -11.49 -16.95
C VAL A 44 6.63 -11.01 -17.56
N GLN A 45 6.75 -11.15 -18.88
CA GLN A 45 7.89 -10.64 -19.64
C GLN A 45 7.77 -9.14 -19.92
N TYR A 46 6.60 -8.69 -20.37
CA TYR A 46 6.31 -7.28 -20.61
C TYR A 46 4.93 -6.96 -20.07
N GLY A 47 4.81 -5.93 -19.25
CA GLY A 47 3.51 -5.61 -18.67
C GLY A 47 3.55 -4.61 -17.54
N THR A 48 2.38 -4.35 -17.00
CA THR A 48 2.16 -3.44 -15.88
C THR A 48 1.20 -4.06 -14.88
N LEU A 49 1.56 -4.02 -13.60
CA LEU A 49 0.68 -4.33 -12.48
C LEU A 49 0.38 -3.04 -11.73
N MET A 50 -0.89 -2.68 -11.62
CA MET A 50 -1.35 -1.53 -10.87
C MET A 50 -2.15 -2.00 -9.66
N VAL A 51 -1.69 -1.63 -8.48
CA VAL A 51 -2.33 -1.94 -7.20
C VAL A 51 -2.96 -0.66 -6.69
N VAL A 52 -4.29 -0.62 -6.56
CA VAL A 52 -5.03 0.54 -6.05
C VAL A 52 -5.32 0.35 -4.57
N ILE A 53 -4.98 1.36 -3.78
CA ILE A 53 -5.06 1.34 -2.32
C ILE A 53 -5.98 2.45 -1.82
N GLN A 54 -6.88 2.11 -0.90
CA GLN A 54 -7.74 3.05 -0.18
C GLN A 54 -7.77 2.68 1.30
N ASP A 55 -7.67 3.68 2.18
CA ASP A 55 -7.59 3.51 3.63
C ASP A 55 -6.46 2.54 4.05
N GLY A 56 -5.38 2.48 3.26
CA GLY A 56 -4.26 1.54 3.42
C GLY A 56 -4.61 0.07 3.19
N VAL A 57 -5.69 -0.21 2.45
CA VAL A 57 -6.11 -1.55 2.04
C VAL A 57 -6.12 -1.61 0.51
N VAL A 58 -5.63 -2.71 -0.06
CA VAL A 58 -5.72 -2.95 -1.50
C VAL A 58 -7.17 -3.25 -1.86
N ILE A 59 -7.76 -2.41 -2.70
CA ILE A 59 -9.16 -2.54 -3.13
C ILE A 59 -9.30 -3.05 -4.56
N LYS A 60 -8.24 -2.94 -5.37
CA LYS A 60 -8.23 -3.34 -6.77
C LYS A 60 -6.80 -3.64 -7.23
N ILE A 61 -6.67 -4.63 -8.11
CA ILE A 61 -5.44 -4.88 -8.87
C ILE A 61 -5.82 -4.93 -10.35
N GLU A 62 -5.10 -4.19 -11.17
CA GLU A 62 -5.19 -4.26 -12.63
C GLU A 62 -3.89 -4.83 -13.18
N LYS A 63 -4.00 -5.78 -14.10
CA LYS A 63 -2.87 -6.39 -14.78
C LYS A 63 -3.00 -6.14 -16.28
N LEU A 64 -1.96 -5.58 -16.88
CA LEU A 64 -1.78 -5.48 -18.33
C LEU A 64 -0.55 -6.30 -18.71
N GLU A 65 -0.70 -7.20 -19.68
CA GLU A 65 0.40 -8.02 -20.20
C GLU A 65 0.53 -7.79 -21.70
N LYS A 66 1.77 -7.69 -22.18
CA LYS A 66 2.11 -7.45 -23.58
C LYS A 66 2.94 -8.61 -24.10
N PHE A 67 2.62 -9.08 -25.30
CA PHE A 67 3.38 -10.10 -26.00
C PHE A 67 4.09 -9.44 -27.18
N VAL A 68 5.43 -9.46 -27.17
CA VAL A 68 6.24 -8.89 -28.25
C VAL A 68 6.48 -9.97 -29.29
N ILE A 69 5.87 -9.80 -30.47
CA ILE A 69 6.04 -10.71 -31.61
C ILE A 69 7.13 -10.10 -32.50
N SER A 70 8.29 -10.75 -32.60
CA SER A 70 9.37 -10.30 -33.50
C SER A 70 9.67 -11.36 -34.56
N ALA A 71 9.81 -10.92 -35.82
CA ALA A 71 10.14 -11.79 -36.95
C ALA A 71 11.52 -12.47 -36.84
N ARG A 72 12.35 -12.06 -35.88
CA ARG A 72 13.69 -12.61 -35.60
C ARG A 72 13.76 -13.48 -34.35
N SER A 73 12.65 -13.69 -33.63
CA SER A 73 12.67 -14.46 -32.39
C SER A 73 12.80 -15.97 -32.64
N ARG A 74 14.04 -16.49 -32.58
CA ARG A 74 14.30 -17.93 -32.41
C ARG A 74 14.24 -18.37 -30.95
N ASP A 75 14.18 -17.42 -30.02
CA ASP A 75 14.28 -17.67 -28.59
C ASP A 75 13.00 -17.25 -27.84
N MET A 76 11.83 -17.75 -28.28
CA MET A 76 10.70 -17.85 -27.36
C MET A 76 10.75 -19.23 -26.72
N LYS A 77 11.64 -19.39 -25.73
CA LYS A 77 11.39 -20.43 -24.72
C LYS A 77 10.07 -20.05 -24.08
N ASN A 78 9.02 -20.80 -24.36
CA ASN A 78 7.81 -20.81 -23.55
C ASN A 78 8.27 -21.12 -22.12
N VAL A 79 8.51 -20.09 -21.32
CA VAL A 79 8.99 -20.24 -19.95
C VAL A 79 7.88 -20.96 -19.23
N ARG A 80 8.14 -22.23 -18.89
CA ARG A 80 7.22 -23.02 -18.10
C ARG A 80 7.02 -22.31 -16.78
N VAL A 81 5.74 -22.13 -16.45
CA VAL A 81 5.25 -21.64 -15.17
C VAL A 81 5.60 -22.68 -14.12
N GLU A 82 6.79 -22.59 -13.55
CA GLU A 82 7.06 -23.22 -12.26
C GLU A 82 6.66 -22.24 -11.17
N ALA A 83 5.82 -22.70 -10.23
CA ALA A 83 5.53 -21.94 -9.03
C ALA A 83 6.89 -21.64 -8.34
N PRO A 84 7.24 -20.36 -8.13
CA PRO A 84 8.53 -20.01 -7.57
C PRO A 84 8.66 -20.62 -6.18
N ALA A 85 9.65 -21.47 -5.97
CA ALA A 85 9.91 -22.07 -4.66
C ALA A 85 10.37 -21.04 -3.60
N LYS A 86 10.67 -19.81 -4.03
CA LYS A 86 11.16 -18.72 -3.19
C LYS A 86 10.45 -17.42 -3.53
N PRO A 87 10.26 -16.52 -2.55
CA PRO A 87 9.73 -15.18 -2.79
C PRO A 87 10.66 -14.37 -3.70
N HIS A 88 10.09 -13.50 -4.53
CA HIS A 88 10.87 -12.64 -5.43
C HIS A 88 11.68 -11.64 -4.59
N PRO A 89 12.95 -11.32 -4.94
CA PRO A 89 13.77 -10.37 -4.17
C PRO A 89 13.13 -8.99 -3.97
N LEU A 90 12.22 -8.58 -4.87
CA LEU A 90 11.50 -7.31 -4.79
C LEU A 90 10.15 -7.40 -4.06
N GLN A 91 9.72 -8.60 -3.66
CA GLN A 91 8.42 -8.80 -3.01
C GLN A 91 8.32 -7.99 -1.71
N ASP A 92 9.31 -8.11 -0.82
CA ASP A 92 9.32 -7.39 0.46
C ASP A 92 9.32 -5.88 0.28
N LYS A 93 10.06 -5.38 -0.72
CA LYS A 93 10.08 -3.96 -1.08
C LYS A 93 8.70 -3.50 -1.57
N ILE A 94 8.05 -4.25 -2.46
CA ILE A 94 6.72 -3.93 -2.97
C ILE A 94 5.69 -3.93 -1.84
N VAL A 95 5.70 -4.96 -0.98
CA VAL A 95 4.81 -5.05 0.19
C VAL A 95 4.98 -3.86 1.11
N THR A 96 6.24 -3.50 1.40
CA THR A 96 6.58 -2.34 2.22
C THR A 96 6.05 -1.04 1.62
N GLU A 97 6.14 -0.86 0.30
CA GLU A 97 5.61 0.33 -0.37
C GLU A 97 4.08 0.36 -0.37
N ILE A 98 3.40 -0.78 -0.60
CA ILE A 98 1.93 -0.87 -0.51
C ILE A 98 1.46 -0.45 0.89
N GLN A 99 2.12 -0.93 1.94
CA GLN A 99 1.75 -0.64 3.33
C GLN A 99 1.91 0.84 3.71
N LYS A 100 2.74 1.60 3.00
CA LYS A 100 2.94 3.05 3.23
C LYS A 100 1.86 3.91 2.56
N ILE A 101 1.14 3.39 1.57
CA ILE A 101 0.15 4.17 0.82
C ILE A 101 -1.18 4.15 1.56
N MET A 102 -1.70 5.32 1.93
CA MET A 102 -3.05 5.43 2.51
C MET A 102 -4.13 5.55 1.44
N TYR A 103 -3.88 6.34 0.40
CA TYR A 103 -4.78 6.49 -0.76
C TYR A 103 -3.95 6.71 -2.02
N GLY A 104 -4.15 5.89 -3.03
CA GLY A 104 -3.41 6.01 -4.27
C GLY A 104 -3.20 4.69 -4.98
N GLN A 105 -2.08 4.58 -5.67
CA GLN A 105 -1.72 3.38 -6.42
C GLN A 105 -0.21 3.13 -6.42
N LEU A 106 0.15 1.86 -6.53
CA LEU A 106 1.49 1.40 -6.84
C LEU A 106 1.48 0.77 -8.24
N ILE A 107 2.36 1.22 -9.12
CA ILE A 107 2.50 0.72 -10.49
C ILE A 107 3.85 0.02 -10.60
N ILE A 108 3.87 -1.23 -11.04
CA ILE A 108 5.07 -2.03 -11.29
C ILE A 108 5.12 -2.31 -12.79
N ARG A 109 6.19 -1.89 -13.46
CA ARG A 109 6.40 -2.11 -14.89
C ARG A 109 7.44 -3.21 -15.09
N MET A 110 7.13 -4.15 -15.97
CA MET A 110 7.99 -5.24 -16.40
C MET A 110 8.45 -5.00 -17.83
N GLU A 111 9.75 -5.15 -18.06
CA GLU A 111 10.38 -5.11 -19.37
C GLU A 111 11.40 -6.26 -19.44
N ASN A 112 11.32 -7.11 -20.47
CA ASN A 112 12.19 -8.28 -20.64
C ASN A 112 12.27 -9.20 -19.40
N GLY A 113 11.16 -9.37 -18.67
CA GLY A 113 11.07 -10.21 -17.48
C GLY A 113 11.71 -9.61 -16.23
N GLN A 114 12.10 -8.33 -16.27
CA GLN A 114 12.66 -7.62 -15.13
C GLN A 114 11.77 -6.44 -14.75
N VAL A 115 11.80 -6.07 -13.47
CA VAL A 115 11.14 -4.85 -13.01
C VAL A 115 11.93 -3.64 -13.49
N ASP A 116 11.39 -2.95 -14.49
CA ASP A 116 11.94 -1.72 -15.05
C ASP A 116 11.68 -0.54 -14.12
N GLN A 117 10.45 -0.43 -13.61
CA GLN A 117 10.02 0.70 -12.80
C GLN A 117 9.02 0.31 -11.71
N ILE A 118 9.15 0.95 -10.55
CA ILE A 118 8.13 0.97 -9.49
C ILE A 118 7.76 2.43 -9.24
N GLU A 119 6.51 2.80 -9.52
CA GLU A 119 6.00 4.16 -9.40
C GLU A 119 4.89 4.20 -8.34
N LYS A 120 4.95 5.19 -7.45
CA LYS A 120 3.96 5.41 -6.40
C LYS A 120 3.26 6.75 -6.65
N THR A 121 1.92 6.72 -6.65
CA THR A 121 1.10 7.93 -6.71
C THR A 121 0.20 7.97 -5.49
N GLU A 122 0.35 9.02 -4.67
CA GLU A 122 -0.49 9.23 -3.49
C GLU A 122 -1.44 10.41 -3.70
N LYS A 123 -2.72 10.22 -3.38
CA LYS A 123 -3.71 11.30 -3.40
C LYS A 123 -3.81 11.89 -1.99
N LYS A 124 -3.26 13.09 -1.78
CA LYS A 124 -3.47 13.84 -0.54
C LYS A 124 -4.94 14.28 -0.44
N ARG A 125 -5.57 14.10 0.72
CA ARG A 125 -6.87 14.73 1.01
C ARG A 125 -6.61 16.22 1.27
N ALA A 126 -7.37 17.10 0.62
CA ALA A 126 -7.29 18.55 0.78
C ALA A 126 -7.90 19.06 2.10
N HIS A 127 -7.78 18.30 3.20
CA HIS A 127 -8.33 18.66 4.51
C HIS A 127 -7.27 19.16 5.51
N GLU A 128 -6.09 19.57 5.03
CA GLU A 128 -5.11 20.34 5.80
C GLU A 128 -4.90 21.75 5.23
N ILE A 129 -5.99 22.40 4.80
CA ILE A 129 -6.03 23.86 4.66
C ILE A 129 -7.16 24.36 5.55
N ASP A 130 -7.12 24.01 6.83
CA ASP A 130 -7.88 24.72 7.85
C ASP A 130 -6.92 25.70 8.53
N GLY A 131 -6.47 26.67 7.73
CA GLY A 131 -5.84 27.88 8.24
C GLY A 131 -6.94 28.78 8.76
N PHE A 132 -7.45 28.50 9.96
CA PHE A 132 -8.16 29.51 10.74
C PHE A 132 -7.23 30.71 10.89
N LYS A 133 -7.64 31.85 10.35
CA LYS A 133 -7.05 33.16 10.58
C LYS A 133 -8.05 34.01 11.34
#